data_AF-T0PMF1-F1
#
_entry.id   AF-T0PMF1-F1
#
_cell.length_a   1.000
_cell.length_b   1.000
_cell.length_c   1.000
_cell.angle_alpha   90.00
_cell.angle_beta   90.00
_cell.angle_gamma   90.00
#
_symmetry.space_group_name_H-M   'P 1'
#
loop_
_entity.id
_entity.type
_entity.pdbx_description
1 polymer ?
#
loop_
_entity_poly.entity_id
_entity_poly.type
_entity_poly.pdbx_seq_one_letter_code
_entity_poly.pdbx_strand_id
1 'polypeptide(L)'
;MSDKFNLNYVTKINNYIKKLEGNKANLEKEIKNHTTYINLKEEKLNKLSFEKRTLDEKYEQFLNFLINRGISFEVNNNTFKLRQWDSINVVSVKNNIILRDKNNQVVKVIEDMGWTIFKDIINRGYSIKAIVIRAGDKIAVIQVRFNSV
;
A
#
# COMPACT_ATOMS: atom_id res chain seq x y z
N MET A 1 45.42 66.67 12.85
CA MET A 1 45.04 65.73 11.76
C MET A 1 44.54 64.37 12.28
N SER A 2 44.59 64.09 13.59
CA SER A 2 44.19 62.80 14.21
C SER A 2 42.68 62.56 14.29
N ASP A 3 41.90 63.59 14.59
CA ASP A 3 40.52 63.36 15.07
C ASP A 3 39.55 62.99 13.95
N LYS A 4 39.77 63.52 12.74
CA LYS A 4 38.95 63.22 11.56
C LYS A 4 39.18 61.80 11.01
N PHE A 5 40.40 61.27 11.17
CA PHE A 5 40.75 59.90 10.77
C PHE A 5 40.13 58.88 11.74
N ASN A 6 40.23 59.15 13.05
CA ASN A 6 39.61 58.34 14.09
C ASN A 6 38.08 58.30 13.95
N LEU A 7 37.45 59.44 13.64
CA LEU A 7 36.00 59.51 13.44
C LEU A 7 35.54 58.63 12.25
N ASN A 8 36.23 58.72 11.10
CA ASN A 8 35.91 57.92 9.92
C ASN A 8 36.08 56.42 10.16
N TYR A 9 37.11 56.02 10.90
CA TYR A 9 37.34 54.62 11.25
C TYR A 9 36.23 54.07 12.15
N VAL A 10 35.84 54.83 13.19
CA VAL A 10 34.73 54.49 14.09
C VAL A 10 33.40 54.40 13.34
N THR A 11 33.12 55.34 12.42
CA THR A 11 31.90 55.29 11.59
C THR A 11 31.85 54.04 10.70
N LYS A 12 32.97 53.64 10.08
CA LYS A 12 33.04 52.42 9.27
C LYS A 12 32.76 51.17 10.10
N ILE A 13 33.35 51.07 11.29
CA ILE A 13 33.10 49.96 12.22
C ILE A 13 31.63 49.92 12.64
N ASN A 14 31.06 51.06 13.04
CA ASN A 14 29.65 51.11 13.45
C ASN A 14 28.69 50.72 12.34
N ASN A 15 28.97 51.12 11.09
CA ASN A 15 28.18 50.71 9.93
C ASN A 15 28.31 49.19 9.67
N TYR A 16 29.50 48.63 9.86
CA TYR A 16 29.72 47.19 9.75
C TYR A 16 28.99 46.41 10.85
N ILE A 17 29.04 46.90 12.10
CA ILE A 17 28.28 46.32 13.22
C ILE A 17 26.78 46.33 12.92
N LYS A 18 26.22 47.48 12.49
CA LYS A 18 24.79 47.56 12.10
C LYS A 18 24.42 46.58 10.99
N LYS A 19 25.31 46.40 10.00
CA LYS A 19 25.09 45.42 8.92
C LYS A 19 25.08 43.99 9.45
N LEU A 20 26.01 43.65 10.36
CA LEU A 20 26.06 42.34 11.00
C LEU A 20 24.83 42.09 11.88
N GLU A 21 24.36 43.09 12.63
CA GLU A 21 23.13 43.02 13.42
C GLU A 21 21.91 42.77 12.53
N GLY A 22 21.80 43.48 11.41
CA GLY A 22 20.72 43.27 10.43
C GLY A 22 20.77 41.87 9.81
N ASN A 23 21.95 41.39 9.44
CA ASN A 23 22.13 40.03 8.93
C ASN A 23 21.76 38.96 9.98
N LYS A 24 22.16 39.17 11.24
CA LYS A 24 21.80 38.28 12.35
C LYS A 24 20.29 38.20 12.52
N ALA A 25 19.59 39.33 12.55
CA ALA A 25 18.15 39.37 12.69
C ALA A 25 17.43 38.67 11.52
N ASN A 26 17.93 38.83 10.29
CA ASN A 26 17.39 38.13 9.12
C ASN A 26 17.58 36.60 9.23
N LEU A 27 18.78 36.15 9.59
CA LEU A 27 19.07 34.73 9.78
C LEU A 27 18.22 34.12 10.90
N GLU A 28 18.03 34.82 12.03
CA GLU A 28 17.15 34.39 13.12
C GLU A 28 15.70 34.22 12.64
N LYS A 29 15.21 35.13 11.79
CA LYS A 29 13.88 35.03 11.19
C LYS A 29 13.78 33.84 10.23
N GLU A 30 14.79 33.63 9.39
CA GLU A 30 14.84 32.48 8.47
C GLU A 30 14.87 31.15 9.22
N ILE A 31 15.69 31.04 10.27
CA ILE A 31 15.73 29.87 11.16
C ILE A 31 14.34 29.60 11.74
N LYS A 32 13.68 30.63 12.30
CA LYS A 32 12.33 30.48 12.87
C LYS A 32 11.33 29.98 11.83
N ASN A 33 11.37 30.51 10.60
CA ASN A 33 10.50 30.08 9.52
C ASN A 33 10.79 28.62 9.11
N HIS A 34 12.06 28.25 8.97
CA HIS A 34 12.45 26.88 8.63
C HIS A 34 12.06 25.88 9.72
N THR A 35 12.26 26.21 11.01
CA THR A 35 11.82 25.38 12.12
C THR A 35 10.31 25.16 12.09
N THR A 36 9.54 26.23 11.82
CA THR A 36 8.08 26.13 11.73
C THR A 36 7.66 25.23 10.56
N TYR A 37 8.33 25.36 9.41
CA TYR A 37 8.09 24.50 8.26
C TYR A 37 8.41 23.03 8.53
N ILE A 38 9.54 22.75 9.19
CA ILE A 38 9.96 21.40 9.58
C ILE A 38 8.91 20.78 10.50
N ASN A 39 8.48 21.49 11.55
CA ASN A 39 7.47 20.99 12.49
C ASN A 39 6.16 20.61 11.76
N LEU A 40 5.68 21.44 10.83
CA LEU A 40 4.49 21.12 10.03
C LEU A 40 4.67 19.86 9.16
N LYS A 41 5.88 19.64 8.63
CA LYS A 41 6.19 18.44 7.84
C LYS A 41 6.27 17.20 8.70
N GLU A 42 6.84 17.30 9.89
CA GLU A 42 6.91 16.21 10.87
C GLU A 42 5.51 15.79 11.32
N GLU A 43 4.62 16.75 11.63
CA GLU A 43 3.22 16.46 11.95
C GLU A 43 2.51 15.72 10.81
N LYS A 44 2.72 16.17 9.57
CA LYS A 44 2.16 15.50 8.39
C LYS A 44 2.71 14.09 8.21
N LEU A 45 4.02 13.90 8.42
CA LEU A 45 4.66 12.59 8.34
C LEU A 45 4.11 11.64 9.40
N ASN A 46 3.97 12.11 10.64
CA ASN A 46 3.41 11.33 11.73
C ASN A 46 1.98 10.89 11.41
N LYS A 47 1.14 11.80 10.90
CA LYS A 47 -0.22 11.47 10.46
C LYS A 47 -0.23 10.39 9.36
N LEU A 48 0.58 10.55 8.32
CA LEU A 48 0.68 9.57 7.24
C LEU A 48 1.20 8.21 7.73
N SER A 49 2.14 8.20 8.67
CA SER A 49 2.67 6.97 9.26
C SER A 49 1.58 6.20 10.03
N PHE A 50 0.72 6.92 10.75
CA PHE A 50 -0.41 6.35 11.48
C PHE A 50 -1.48 5.80 10.53
N GLU A 51 -1.82 6.56 9.48
CA GLU A 51 -2.76 6.13 8.44
C GLU A 51 -2.27 4.87 7.72
N LYS A 52 -0.98 4.82 7.36
CA LYS A 52 -0.35 3.64 6.75
C LYS A 52 -0.49 2.42 7.66
N ARG A 53 -0.10 2.54 8.94
CA ARG A 53 -0.21 1.44 9.91
C ARG A 53 -1.65 0.94 10.02
N THR A 54 -2.61 1.85 10.07
CA THR A 54 -4.04 1.50 10.14
C THR A 54 -4.50 0.76 8.88
N LEU A 55 -4.04 1.17 7.70
CA LEU A 55 -4.35 0.49 6.44
C LEU A 55 -3.71 -0.90 6.39
N ASP A 56 -2.46 -1.03 6.83
CA ASP A 56 -1.77 -2.32 6.90
C ASP A 56 -2.52 -3.27 7.85
N GLU A 57 -2.91 -2.82 9.04
CA GLU A 57 -3.70 -3.62 10.00
C GLU A 57 -5.05 -4.07 9.42
N LYS A 58 -5.76 -3.18 8.72
CA LYS A 58 -7.01 -3.54 8.03
C LYS A 58 -6.78 -4.56 6.92
N TYR A 59 -5.73 -4.37 6.13
CA TYR A 59 -5.37 -5.28 5.05
C TYR A 59 -5.06 -6.68 5.58
N GLU A 60 -4.31 -6.78 6.69
CA GLU A 60 -4.07 -8.04 7.39
C GLU A 60 -5.37 -8.72 7.86
N GLN A 61 -6.30 -7.95 8.44
CA GLN A 61 -7.60 -8.48 8.84
C GLN A 61 -8.40 -9.01 7.64
N PHE A 62 -8.36 -8.30 6.51
CA PHE A 62 -9.00 -8.76 5.27
C PHE A 62 -8.37 -10.04 4.74
N LEU A 63 -7.03 -10.13 4.70
CA LEU A 63 -6.36 -11.35 4.27
C LEU A 63 -6.72 -12.53 5.17
N ASN A 64 -6.68 -12.35 6.48
CA ASN A 64 -7.08 -13.39 7.44
C ASN A 64 -8.54 -13.82 7.25
N PHE A 65 -9.43 -12.87 6.97
CA PHE A 65 -10.83 -13.18 6.64
C PHE A 65 -10.95 -14.05 5.39
N LEU A 66 -10.23 -13.69 4.31
CA LEU A 66 -10.23 -14.44 3.06
C LEU A 66 -9.61 -15.84 3.23
N ILE A 67 -8.54 -15.95 4.00
CA ILE A 67 -7.89 -17.22 4.34
C ILE A 67 -8.89 -18.13 5.08
N ASN A 68 -9.55 -17.60 6.12
CA ASN A 68 -10.44 -18.38 6.97
C ASN A 68 -11.76 -18.77 6.28
N ARG A 69 -12.34 -17.88 5.48
CA ARG A 69 -13.64 -18.14 4.82
C ARG A 69 -13.53 -18.68 3.40
N GLY A 70 -12.38 -18.53 2.77
CA GLY A 70 -12.23 -18.75 1.34
C GLY A 70 -12.93 -17.68 0.50
N ILE A 71 -12.78 -17.79 -0.82
CA ILE A 71 -13.33 -16.87 -1.81
C ILE A 71 -14.27 -17.64 -2.74
N SER A 72 -15.50 -17.16 -2.88
CA SER A 72 -16.51 -17.81 -3.73
C SER A 72 -16.69 -17.05 -5.04
N PHE A 73 -16.77 -17.80 -6.13
CA PHE A 73 -17.03 -17.28 -7.48
C PHE A 73 -18.23 -17.98 -8.07
N GLU A 74 -19.15 -17.20 -8.61
CA GLU A 74 -20.24 -17.72 -9.43
C GLU A 74 -19.77 -17.86 -10.88
N VAL A 75 -20.07 -19.02 -11.47
CA VAL A 75 -19.71 -19.35 -12.85
C VAL A 75 -20.91 -19.92 -13.59
N ASN A 76 -21.00 -19.64 -14.89
CA ASN A 76 -22.08 -20.16 -15.73
C ASN A 76 -21.93 -21.67 -15.91
N ASN A 77 -22.92 -22.44 -15.47
CA ASN A 77 -22.87 -23.89 -15.50
C ASN A 77 -23.48 -24.53 -16.75
N ASN A 78 -24.11 -23.75 -17.63
CA ASN A 78 -24.75 -24.27 -18.84
C ASN A 78 -23.76 -25.02 -19.74
N THR A 79 -22.52 -24.53 -19.80
CA THR A 79 -21.46 -25.06 -20.67
C THR A 79 -20.63 -26.15 -19.99
N PHE A 80 -20.25 -25.93 -18.72
CA PHE A 80 -19.29 -26.80 -18.03
C PHE A 80 -19.94 -28.00 -17.34
N LYS A 81 -21.25 -27.96 -17.04
CA LYS A 81 -22.00 -29.03 -16.37
C LYS A 81 -21.29 -29.56 -15.11
N LEU A 82 -20.70 -28.64 -14.35
CA LEU A 82 -20.08 -28.90 -13.07
C LEU A 82 -21.09 -29.49 -12.09
N ARG A 83 -20.64 -30.46 -11.31
CA ARG A 83 -21.42 -31.08 -10.23
C ARG A 83 -20.92 -30.59 -8.88
N GLN A 84 -21.79 -30.68 -7.88
CA GLN A 84 -21.38 -30.38 -6.52
C GLN A 84 -20.23 -31.31 -6.10
N TRP A 85 -19.25 -30.75 -5.40
CA TRP A 85 -18.01 -31.40 -4.97
C TRP A 85 -17.02 -31.74 -6.09
N ASP A 86 -17.27 -31.32 -7.34
CA ASP A 86 -16.24 -31.40 -8.38
C ASP A 86 -15.00 -30.61 -7.96
N SER A 87 -13.84 -31.24 -8.10
CA SER A 87 -12.55 -30.60 -7.84
C SER A 87 -12.20 -29.63 -8.97
N ILE A 88 -11.74 -28.44 -8.60
CA ILE A 88 -11.31 -27.41 -9.54
C ILE A 88 -9.80 -27.22 -9.38
N ASN A 89 -9.08 -27.37 -10.49
CA ASN A 89 -7.64 -27.16 -10.50
C ASN A 89 -7.34 -25.65 -10.54
N VAL A 90 -6.41 -25.21 -9.71
CA VAL A 90 -6.00 -23.81 -9.61
C VAL A 90 -4.60 -23.68 -10.17
N VAL A 91 -4.45 -22.95 -11.27
CA VAL A 91 -3.16 -22.79 -11.95
C VAL A 91 -2.80 -21.31 -12.02
N SER A 92 -1.59 -20.97 -11.58
CA SER A 92 -1.02 -19.64 -11.80
C SER A 92 -0.34 -19.59 -13.18
N VAL A 93 -0.71 -18.60 -14.00
CA VAL A 93 -0.09 -18.36 -15.30
C VAL A 93 0.19 -16.87 -15.42
N LYS A 94 1.48 -16.50 -15.48
CA LYS A 94 1.95 -15.10 -15.51
C LYS A 94 1.40 -14.33 -14.30
N ASN A 95 0.47 -13.40 -14.54
CA ASN A 95 -0.18 -12.56 -13.52
C ASN A 95 -1.65 -12.92 -13.30
N ASN A 96 -2.06 -14.13 -13.67
CA ASN A 96 -3.45 -14.57 -13.58
C ASN A 96 -3.54 -15.90 -12.82
N ILE A 97 -4.67 -16.08 -12.14
CA ILE A 97 -5.09 -17.39 -11.63
C ILE A 97 -6.22 -17.92 -12.48
N ILE A 98 -6.04 -19.15 -12.95
CA ILE A 98 -6.96 -19.84 -13.83
C ILE A 98 -7.55 -21.00 -13.07
N LEU A 99 -8.87 -21.01 -12.95
CA LEU A 99 -9.66 -22.12 -12.43
C LEU A 99 -10.04 -23.04 -13.59
N ARG A 100 -9.66 -24.31 -13.52
CA ARG A 100 -9.94 -25.31 -14.55
C ARG A 100 -10.75 -26.48 -14.01
N ASP A 101 -11.65 -26.99 -14.82
CA ASP A 101 -12.40 -28.20 -14.50
C ASP A 101 -11.53 -29.48 -14.67
N LYS A 102 -12.12 -30.64 -14.40
CA LYS A 102 -11.50 -31.96 -14.59
C LYS A 102 -11.12 -32.27 -16.05
N ASN A 103 -11.74 -31.61 -17.02
CA ASN A 103 -11.43 -31.72 -18.45
C ASN A 103 -10.42 -30.66 -18.91
N ASN A 104 -9.79 -29.94 -17.96
CA ASN A 104 -8.82 -28.87 -18.19
C ASN A 104 -9.40 -27.65 -18.95
N GLN A 105 -10.73 -27.49 -18.97
CA GLN A 105 -11.42 -26.33 -19.52
C GLN A 105 -11.33 -25.17 -18.53
N VAL A 106 -11.10 -23.95 -19.05
CA VAL A 106 -11.03 -22.74 -18.24
C VAL A 106 -12.44 -22.32 -17.82
N VAL A 107 -12.71 -22.40 -16.52
CA VAL A 107 -14.00 -22.04 -15.95
C VAL A 107 -14.02 -20.57 -15.53
N LYS A 108 -12.91 -20.07 -14.98
CA LYS A 108 -12.78 -18.69 -14.53
C LYS A 108 -11.32 -18.24 -14.57
N VAL A 109 -11.11 -16.98 -14.94
CA VAL A 109 -9.83 -16.28 -14.82
C VAL A 109 -9.97 -15.17 -13.78
N ILE A 110 -8.99 -15.08 -12.89
CA ILE A 110 -8.82 -14.06 -11.86
C ILE A 110 -7.59 -13.24 -12.24
N GLU A 111 -7.79 -11.94 -12.48
CA GLU A 111 -6.78 -11.01 -13.01
C GLU A 111 -6.52 -9.87 -12.01
N ASP A 112 -5.54 -9.03 -12.30
CA ASP A 112 -5.24 -7.75 -11.62
C ASP A 112 -5.16 -7.82 -10.08
N MET A 113 -6.05 -7.11 -9.39
CA MET A 113 -6.08 -7.04 -7.92
C MET A 113 -6.32 -8.42 -7.31
N GLY A 114 -7.11 -9.27 -7.97
CA GLY A 114 -7.36 -10.64 -7.52
C GLY A 114 -6.07 -11.45 -7.51
N TRP A 115 -5.23 -11.31 -8.53
CA TRP A 115 -3.91 -11.96 -8.55
C TRP A 115 -3.03 -11.50 -7.40
N THR A 116 -2.98 -10.19 -7.14
CA THR A 116 -2.14 -9.62 -6.08
C THR A 116 -2.49 -10.20 -4.72
N ILE A 117 -3.79 -10.23 -4.38
CA ILE A 117 -4.29 -10.81 -3.12
C ILE A 117 -3.88 -12.28 -2.98
N PHE A 118 -4.08 -13.08 -4.03
CA PHE A 118 -3.73 -14.49 -3.99
C PHE A 118 -2.22 -14.70 -3.89
N LYS A 119 -1.42 -13.91 -4.62
CA LYS A 119 0.03 -13.95 -4.55
C LYS A 119 0.53 -13.66 -3.14
N ASP A 120 -0.06 -12.67 -2.46
CA ASP A 120 0.31 -12.33 -1.08
C ASP A 120 -0.05 -13.46 -0.11
N ILE A 121 -1.18 -14.13 -0.30
CA ILE A 121 -1.55 -15.32 0.50
C ILE A 121 -0.58 -16.49 0.24
N ILE A 122 -0.23 -16.76 -1.02
CA ILE A 122 0.75 -17.83 -1.37
C ILE A 122 2.12 -17.53 -0.76
N ASN A 123 2.60 -16.28 -0.86
CA ASN A 123 3.90 -15.87 -0.33
C ASN A 123 4.00 -16.03 1.20
N ARG A 124 2.85 -16.07 1.89
CA ARG A 124 2.76 -16.36 3.34
C ARG A 124 2.79 -17.86 3.66
N GLY A 125 2.96 -18.73 2.67
CA GLY A 125 3.05 -20.17 2.85
C GLY A 125 1.70 -20.90 2.81
N TYR A 126 0.66 -20.30 2.25
CA TYR A 126 -0.62 -20.98 2.07
C TYR A 126 -0.72 -21.68 0.71
N SER A 127 -1.25 -22.91 0.71
CA SER A 127 -1.65 -23.63 -0.48
C SER A 127 -3.09 -23.29 -0.88
N ILE A 128 -3.38 -23.35 -2.18
CA ILE A 128 -4.70 -23.03 -2.71
C ILE A 128 -5.37 -24.31 -3.21
N LYS A 129 -6.65 -24.49 -2.85
CA LYS A 129 -7.51 -25.54 -3.39
C LYS A 129 -8.86 -24.95 -3.78
N ALA A 130 -9.49 -25.45 -4.83
CA ALA A 130 -10.81 -25.00 -5.25
C ALA A 130 -11.78 -26.17 -5.44
N ILE A 131 -13.04 -25.95 -5.07
CA ILE A 131 -14.09 -26.98 -5.15
C ILE A 131 -15.44 -26.33 -5.48
N VAL A 132 -16.28 -27.05 -6.21
CA VAL A 132 -17.66 -26.64 -6.45
C VAL A 132 -18.49 -26.90 -5.20
N ILE A 133 -18.93 -25.86 -4.50
CA ILE A 133 -19.73 -26.00 -3.26
C ILE A 133 -21.23 -26.06 -3.52
N ARG A 134 -21.68 -25.53 -4.67
CA ARG A 134 -23.06 -25.56 -5.11
C ARG A 134 -23.08 -25.64 -6.63
N ALA A 135 -23.91 -26.52 -7.18
CA ALA A 135 -24.13 -26.61 -8.61
C ALA A 135 -25.63 -26.63 -8.88
N GLY A 136 -26.11 -25.68 -9.68
CA GLY A 136 -27.41 -25.71 -10.32
C GLY A 136 -27.26 -25.72 -11.83
N ASP A 137 -28.38 -25.82 -12.55
CA ASP A 137 -28.34 -25.96 -14.02
C ASP A 137 -27.68 -24.78 -14.72
N LYS A 138 -27.90 -23.56 -14.22
CA LYS A 138 -27.39 -22.31 -14.81
C LYS A 138 -26.14 -21.76 -14.14
N ILE A 139 -25.99 -21.95 -12.84
CA ILE A 139 -24.93 -21.34 -12.04
C ILE A 139 -24.32 -22.40 -11.13
N ALA A 140 -23.00 -22.41 -11.09
CA ALA A 140 -22.23 -23.13 -10.10
C ALA A 140 -21.43 -22.12 -9.25
N VAL A 141 -21.23 -22.46 -7.98
CA VAL A 141 -20.43 -21.67 -7.04
C VAL A 141 -19.18 -22.46 -6.73
N ILE A 142 -18.04 -21.90 -7.11
CA ILE A 142 -16.71 -22.44 -6.80
C ILE A 142 -16.18 -21.69 -5.60
N GLN A 143 -15.80 -22.43 -4.55
CA GLN A 143 -15.09 -21.89 -3.41
C GLN A 143 -13.62 -22.23 -3.50
N VAL A 144 -12.79 -21.19 -3.45
CA VAL A 144 -11.34 -21.30 -3.30
C VAL A 144 -11.00 -21.19 -1.82
N ARG A 145 -10.23 -22.14 -1.31
CA ARG A 145 -9.79 -22.22 0.08
C ARG A 145 -8.28 -22.19 0.16
N PHE A 146 -7.79 -21.63 1.27
CA PHE A 146 -6.38 -21.50 1.58
C PHE A 146 -6.07 -22.38 2.79
N ASN A 147 -5.04 -23.22 2.69
CA ASN A 147 -4.62 -24.07 3.80
C ASN A 147 -3.15 -23.81 4.10
N SER A 148 -2.78 -23.72 5.38
CA SER A 148 -1.37 -23.63 5.76
C SER A 148 -0.64 -24.87 5.25
N VAL A 149 0.52 -24.66 4.62
CA VAL A 149 1.42 -25.72 4.18
C VAL A 149 2.24 -26.21 5.37
#